data_AF-A0A1Y3CYK9-F1
#
_entry.id   AF-A0A1Y3CYK9-F1
#
_cell.length_a   1.000
_cell.length_b   1.000
_cell.length_c   1.000
_cell.angle_alpha   90.00
_cell.angle_beta   90.00
_cell.angle_gamma   90.00
#
_symmetry.space_group_name_H-M   'P 1'
#
loop_
_entity.id
_entity.type
_entity.pdbx_description
1 polymer ?
#
loop_
_entity_poly.entity_id
_entity_poly.type
_entity_poly.pdbx_seq_one_letter_code
_entity_poly.pdbx_strand_id
1 'polypeptide(L)'
;MTRITQSIINTAYNKFLNQLVLWSYLYKRVEADKKQGFSPVKNYEKMISFQERVQELLPDIEKLDRSKIRSYYPLVDDVALIQYFKDTVGR
;
A
#
# COMPACT_ATOMS: atom_id res chain seq x y z
N MET A 1 -29.41 9.00 3.06
CA MET A 1 -28.02 8.59 3.39
C MET A 1 -27.86 7.11 3.09
N THR A 2 -27.05 6.77 2.10
CA THR A 2 -26.76 5.36 1.78
C THR A 2 -25.90 4.80 2.90
N ARG A 3 -26.42 3.82 3.66
CA ARG A 3 -25.67 3.18 4.74
C ARG A 3 -24.56 2.34 4.11
N ILE A 4 -23.33 2.86 4.09
CA ILE A 4 -22.16 2.07 3.69
C ILE A 4 -22.06 0.90 4.68
N THR A 5 -21.98 -0.32 4.15
CA THR A 5 -21.89 -1.52 4.98
C THR A 5 -20.45 -1.71 5.45
N GLN A 6 -20.27 -2.28 6.65
CA GLN A 6 -18.94 -2.61 7.17
C GLN A 6 -18.15 -3.54 6.23
N SER A 7 -18.86 -4.40 5.48
CA SER A 7 -18.27 -5.27 4.46
C SER A 7 -17.58 -4.50 3.34
N ILE A 8 -18.19 -3.39 2.88
CA ILE A 8 -17.61 -2.52 1.85
C ILE A 8 -16.35 -1.83 2.37
N ILE A 9 -16.40 -1.32 3.61
CA ILE A 9 -15.25 -0.67 4.27
C ILE A 9 -14.09 -1.66 4.41
N ASN A 10 -14.36 -2.86 4.93
CA ASN A 10 -13.34 -3.92 5.07
C ASN A 10 -12.75 -4.29 3.70
N THR A 11 -13.59 -4.42 2.68
CA THR A 11 -13.14 -4.75 1.33
C THR A 11 -12.24 -3.67 0.74
N ALA A 12 -12.63 -2.40 0.87
CA ALA A 12 -11.84 -1.27 0.38
C ALA A 12 -10.47 -1.20 1.08
N TYR A 13 -10.46 -1.31 2.41
CA TYR A 13 -9.23 -1.26 3.18
C TYR A 13 -8.29 -2.42 2.85
N ASN A 14 -8.80 -3.64 2.74
CA ASN A 14 -7.97 -4.80 2.40
C ASN A 14 -7.44 -4.74 0.96
N LYS A 15 -8.21 -4.18 0.02
CA LYS A 15 -7.71 -3.91 -1.33
C LYS A 15 -6.55 -2.93 -1.31
N PHE A 16 -6.68 -1.82 -0.57
CA PHE A 16 -5.60 -0.87 -0.37
C PHE A 16 -4.37 -1.53 0.25
N LEU A 17 -4.56 -2.27 1.36
CA LEU A 17 -3.46 -2.90 2.08
C LEU A 17 -2.71 -3.91 1.20
N ASN A 18 -3.41 -4.64 0.34
CA ASN A 18 -2.77 -5.52 -0.64
C ASN A 18 -1.88 -4.74 -1.64
N GLN A 19 -2.35 -3.60 -2.17
CA GLN A 19 -1.51 -2.77 -3.05
C GLN A 19 -0.27 -2.26 -2.32
N LEU A 20 -0.44 -1.81 -1.07
CA LEU A 20 0.63 -1.28 -0.23
C LEU A 20 1.69 -2.33 0.11
N VAL A 21 1.27 -3.55 0.48
CA VAL A 21 2.18 -4.68 0.74
C VAL A 21 2.97 -5.02 -0.52
N LEU A 22 2.31 -5.12 -1.68
CA LEU A 22 2.97 -5.43 -2.96
C LEU A 22 3.95 -4.34 -3.38
N TRP A 23 3.57 -3.07 -3.21
CA TRP A 23 4.49 -1.95 -3.43
C TRP A 23 5.73 -2.08 -2.53
N SER A 24 5.55 -2.32 -1.23
CA SER A 24 6.68 -2.34 -0.27
C SER A 24 7.69 -3.44 -0.58
N TYR A 25 7.20 -4.60 -1.00
CA TYR A 25 8.04 -5.72 -1.42
C TYR A 25 8.81 -5.38 -2.69
N LEU A 26 8.14 -4.83 -3.70
CA LEU A 26 8.78 -4.46 -4.97
C LEU A 26 9.78 -3.31 -4.79
N TYR A 27 9.47 -2.32 -3.97
CA TYR A 27 10.36 -1.21 -3.66
C TYR A 27 11.67 -1.71 -3.07
N LYS A 28 11.62 -2.58 -2.05
CA LYS A 28 12.81 -3.19 -1.45
C LYS A 28 13.64 -3.99 -2.46
N ARG A 29 12.99 -4.71 -3.38
CA ARG A 29 13.68 -5.44 -4.46
C ARG A 29 14.35 -4.51 -5.46
N VAL A 30 13.64 -3.49 -5.93
CA VAL A 30 14.17 -2.49 -6.86
C VAL A 30 15.39 -1.79 -6.25
N GLU A 31 15.32 -1.41 -4.96
CA GLU A 31 16.45 -0.79 -4.26
C GLU A 31 17.64 -1.76 -4.11
N ALA A 32 17.38 -3.04 -3.84
CA ALA A 32 18.44 -4.04 -3.79
C ALA A 32 19.10 -4.27 -5.16
N ASP A 33 18.32 -4.31 -6.24
CA ASP A 33 18.81 -4.48 -7.61
C ASP A 33 19.65 -3.29 -8.05
N LYS A 34 19.21 -2.06 -7.75
CA LYS A 34 19.99 -0.84 -7.99
C LYS A 34 21.33 -0.85 -7.25
N LYS A 35 21.34 -1.24 -5.97
CA LYS A 35 22.58 -1.35 -5.17
C LYS A 35 23.57 -2.37 -5.73
N GLN A 36 23.07 -3.43 -6.38
CA GLN A 36 23.89 -4.45 -7.03
C GLN A 36 24.33 -4.07 -8.45
N GLY A 37 23.87 -2.92 -8.98
CA GLY A 37 24.24 -2.44 -10.31
C GLY A 37 23.55 -3.17 -11.46
N PHE A 38 22.42 -3.85 -11.21
CA PHE A 38 21.70 -4.54 -12.29
C PHE A 38 21.08 -3.54 -13.29
N SER A 39 21.20 -3.86 -14.58
CA SER A 39 20.53 -3.15 -15.67
C SER A 39 20.02 -4.16 -16.72
N PRO A 40 18.70 -4.19 -17.02
CA PRO A 40 17.65 -3.33 -16.47
C PRO A 40 17.25 -3.73 -15.04
N VAL A 41 16.79 -2.75 -14.24
CA VAL A 41 16.20 -3.00 -12.93
C VAL A 41 14.81 -3.60 -13.11
N LYS A 42 14.70 -4.91 -12.87
CA LYS A 42 13.45 -5.64 -13.07
C LYS A 42 12.39 -5.14 -12.09
N ASN A 43 11.13 -5.19 -12.51
CA ASN A 43 9.95 -4.82 -11.71
C ASN A 43 9.80 -3.33 -11.36
N TYR A 44 10.65 -2.44 -11.87
CA TYR A 44 10.54 -1.00 -11.63
C TYR A 44 9.18 -0.44 -12.06
N GLU A 45 8.75 -0.70 -13.30
CA GLU A 45 7.45 -0.23 -13.80
C GLU A 45 6.28 -0.80 -12.99
N LYS A 46 6.37 -2.08 -12.60
CA LYS A 46 5.35 -2.71 -11.76
C LYS A 46 5.28 -2.06 -10.39
N MET A 47 6.42 -1.74 -9.77
CA MET A 47 6.49 -1.01 -8.50
C MET A 47 5.81 0.36 -8.62
N ILE A 48 6.11 1.13 -9.68
CA ILE A 48 5.47 2.42 -9.95
C ILE A 48 3.96 2.27 -10.07
N SER A 49 3.46 1.26 -10.80
CA SER A 49 2.01 1.06 -10.96
C SER A 49 1.28 0.79 -9.63
N PHE A 50 1.93 0.11 -8.67
CA PHE A 50 1.37 -0.04 -7.32
C PHE A 50 1.48 1.23 -6.50
N GLN A 51 2.58 1.99 -6.64
CA GLN A 51 2.77 3.26 -5.98
C GLN A 51 1.63 4.23 -6.33
N GLU A 52 1.32 4.38 -7.61
CA GLU A 52 0.26 5.26 -8.10
C GLU A 52 -1.11 4.88 -7.51
N ARG A 53 -1.45 3.58 -7.51
CA ARG A 53 -2.70 3.07 -6.92
C ARG A 53 -2.77 3.33 -5.42
N VAL A 54 -1.66 3.16 -4.69
CA VAL A 54 -1.62 3.47 -3.25
C VAL A 54 -1.82 4.97 -3.04
N GLN A 55 -1.18 5.83 -3.83
CA GLN A 55 -1.36 7.29 -3.74
C GLN A 55 -2.79 7.73 -4.04
N GLU A 56 -3.44 7.12 -5.02
CA GLU A 56 -4.84 7.40 -5.38
C GLU A 56 -5.80 7.05 -4.24
N LEU A 57 -5.62 5.87 -3.63
CA LEU A 57 -6.54 5.36 -2.61
C LEU A 57 -6.30 5.95 -1.21
N LEU A 58 -5.06 6.35 -0.90
CA LEU A 58 -4.65 6.75 0.44
C LEU A 58 -5.55 7.82 1.08
N PRO A 59 -5.93 8.94 0.41
CA PRO A 59 -6.74 9.99 1.02
C PRO A 59 -8.11 9.51 1.51
N ASP A 60 -8.72 8.55 0.82
CA ASP A 60 -10.02 8.01 1.22
C ASP A 60 -9.88 6.98 2.35
N ILE A 61 -8.79 6.22 2.35
CA ILE A 61 -8.47 5.27 3.42
C ILE A 61 -8.23 5.99 4.76
N GLU A 62 -7.59 7.16 4.73
CA GLU A 62 -7.32 7.95 5.94
C GLU A 62 -8.58 8.50 6.61
N LYS A 63 -9.68 8.64 5.88
CA LYS A 63 -10.97 9.07 6.41
C LYS A 63 -11.72 7.94 7.13
N LEU A 64 -11.28 6.69 6.99
CA LEU A 64 -11.96 5.52 7.57
C LEU A 64 -11.66 5.39 9.07
N ASP A 65 -12.70 5.02 9.83
CA ASP A 65 -12.53 4.57 11.21
C ASP A 65 -11.89 3.17 11.23
N ARG A 66 -10.57 3.14 11.42
CA ARG A 66 -9.74 1.92 11.42
C ARG A 66 -10.04 0.97 12.59
N SER A 67 -10.61 1.47 13.69
CA SER A 67 -10.89 0.64 14.88
C SER A 67 -11.87 -0.51 14.63
N LYS A 68 -12.65 -0.41 13.54
CA LYS A 68 -13.69 -1.39 13.15
C LYS A 68 -13.29 -2.23 11.95
N ILE A 69 -12.09 -2.03 11.41
CA ILE A 69 -11.65 -2.71 10.19
C ILE A 69 -11.11 -4.09 10.55
N ARG A 70 -11.60 -5.12 9.83
CA ARG A 70 -11.02 -6.46 9.87
C ARG A 70 -10.00 -6.60 8.75
N SER A 71 -8.73 -6.54 9.11
CA SER A 71 -7.62 -6.80 8.18
C SER A 71 -7.50 -8.30 7.86
N TYR A 72 -7.18 -8.63 6.61
CA TYR A 72 -6.81 -9.96 6.15
C TYR A 72 -5.31 -10.24 6.32
N TYR A 73 -4.56 -9.24 6.80
CA TYR A 73 -3.12 -9.28 7.02
C TYR A 73 -2.83 -9.09 8.51
N PRO A 74 -3.09 -10.09 9.38
CA PRO A 74 -3.02 -9.92 10.83
C PRO A 74 -1.61 -9.66 11.36
N LEU A 75 -0.58 -9.95 10.56
CA LEU A 75 0.84 -9.76 10.93
C LEU A 75 1.46 -8.50 10.33
N VAL A 76 0.69 -7.73 9.56
CA VAL A 76 1.17 -6.48 8.97
C VAL A 76 0.80 -5.34 9.91
N ASP A 77 1.81 -4.65 10.42
CA ASP A 77 1.63 -3.32 11.01
C ASP A 77 1.35 -2.33 9.87
N ASP A 78 0.06 -2.18 9.58
CA ASP A 78 -0.43 -1.35 8.48
C ASP A 78 -0.19 0.13 8.73
N VAL A 79 -0.28 0.59 9.99
CA VAL A 79 0.05 1.96 10.40
C VAL A 79 1.50 2.28 10.07
N ALA A 80 2.44 1.42 10.50
CA ALA A 80 3.86 1.60 10.21
C ALA A 80 4.15 1.53 8.71
N LEU A 81 3.47 0.63 7.99
CA LEU A 81 3.66 0.46 6.55
C LEU A 81 3.14 1.66 5.74
N ILE A 82 2.01 2.26 6.14
CA ILE A 82 1.48 3.49 5.55
C ILE A 82 2.46 4.64 5.79
N GLN A 83 2.99 4.77 7.01
CA GLN A 83 3.96 5.81 7.32
C GLN A 83 5.23 5.65 6.48
N TYR A 84 5.77 4.43 6.42
CA TYR A 84 6.92 4.10 5.57
C TYR A 84 6.68 4.48 4.10
N PHE A 85 5.47 4.24 3.58
CA PHE A 85 5.11 4.64 2.23
C PHE A 85 5.18 6.16 2.02
N LYS A 86 4.57 6.93 2.93
CA LYS A 86 4.56 8.40 2.85
C LYS A 86 5.97 8.99 2.90
N ASP A 87 6.78 8.50 3.84
CA ASP A 87 8.17 8.94 4.03
C ASP A 87 9.03 8.64 2.79
N THR A 88 8.74 7.53 2.11
CA THR A 88 9.49 7.08 0.93
C THR A 88 9.10 7.83 -0.34
N VAL A 89 7.81 8.06 -0.54
CA VAL A 89 7.26 8.56 -1.81
C VAL A 89 7.06 10.09 -1.81
N GLY A 90 7.02 10.72 -0.64
CA GLY A 90 6.95 12.17 -0.49
C GLY A 90 5.58 12.73 -0.87
N ARG A 91 4.57 12.49 -0.01
CA ARG A 91 3.36 13.32 0.14
C ARG A 91 2.87 13.27 1.58
#